data_AF-A0A7W1EW94-F1
#
_entry.id   AF-A0A7W1EW94-F1
#
_cell.length_a   1.000
_cell.length_b   1.000
_cell.length_c   1.000
_cell.angle_alpha   90.00
_cell.angle_beta   90.00
_cell.angle_gamma   90.00
#
_symmetry.space_group_name_H-M   'P 1'
#
loop_
_entity.id
_entity.type
_entity.pdbx_description
1 polymer ?
#
loop_
_entity_poly.entity_id
_entity_poly.type
_entity_poly.pdbx_seq_one_letter_code
_entity_poly.pdbx_strand_id
1 'polypeptide(L)'
;MMKLVLYLFILIIFSVRSFSQTSTATLNTTARAQVVNTVCELLTANYVFADAALKISENLKSNLKKGKYNKVTDPVQFADHLTTDLLAINKDGHLRLEYNPNFFARQQDTVGEDQREIQQQQRDLARNYGFKKTEILNGNIGYLELSGFHALSKRSKEAALASLKFLANTKTIIIDLRINGGGSPEMVILISVL
;
A
#
# COMPACT_ATOMS: atom_id res chain seq x y z
N MET A 1 2.64 41.73 51.52
CA MET A 1 3.00 41.48 50.11
C MET A 1 3.51 40.07 49.82
N MET A 2 4.28 39.41 50.71
CA MET A 2 4.89 38.10 50.43
C MET A 2 3.92 36.88 50.44
N LYS A 3 2.73 36.99 51.05
CA LYS A 3 1.70 35.94 51.02
C LYS A 3 0.79 35.99 49.77
N LEU A 4 0.75 37.12 49.07
CA LEU A 4 -0.08 37.29 47.86
C LEU A 4 0.59 36.69 46.61
N VAL A 5 1.93 36.68 46.59
CA VAL A 5 2.74 36.09 45.51
C VAL A 5 2.70 34.55 45.55
N LEU A 6 2.51 33.95 46.72
CA LEU A 6 2.46 32.49 46.88
C LEU A 6 1.15 31.87 46.35
N TYR A 7 0.02 32.58 46.45
CA TYR A 7 -1.26 32.13 45.88
C TYR A 7 -1.34 32.26 44.36
N LEU A 8 -0.62 33.23 43.78
CA LEU A 8 -0.56 33.41 42.33
C LEU A 8 0.23 32.29 41.63
N PHE A 9 1.16 31.64 42.34
CA PHE A 9 1.97 30.54 41.80
C PHE A 9 1.25 29.17 41.85
N ILE A 10 0.32 28.98 42.78
CA ILE A 10 -0.46 27.73 42.93
C ILE A 10 -1.60 27.63 41.89
N LEU A 11 -2.09 28.76 41.37
CA LEU A 11 -3.17 28.82 40.38
C LEU A 11 -2.72 28.55 38.93
N ILE A 12 -1.42 28.54 38.64
CA ILE A 12 -0.89 28.37 37.27
C ILE A 12 -0.59 26.88 36.96
N ILE A 13 -0.43 26.03 37.97
CA ILE A 13 -0.11 24.60 37.77
C ILE A 13 -1.37 23.75 37.48
N PHE A 14 -2.58 24.29 37.72
CA PHE A 14 -3.83 23.54 37.50
C PHE A 14 -4.43 23.69 36.09
N SER A 15 -3.90 24.58 35.26
CA SER A 15 -4.55 24.99 34.00
C SER A 15 -4.01 24.32 32.74
N VAL A 16 -3.02 23.42 32.85
CA VAL A 16 -2.36 22.81 31.68
C VAL A 16 -2.38 21.29 31.75
N ARG A 17 -3.58 20.73 31.86
CA ARG A 17 -3.87 19.34 31.46
C ARG A 17 -5.00 19.37 30.42
N SER A 18 -4.81 20.16 29.36
CA SER A 18 -5.52 19.93 28.10
C SER A 18 -5.00 18.62 27.53
N PHE A 19 -5.54 17.49 28.00
CA PHE A 19 -5.56 16.30 27.18
C PHE A 19 -6.26 16.70 25.90
N SER A 20 -5.51 16.75 24.79
CA SER A 20 -6.12 16.68 23.47
C SER A 20 -6.94 15.40 23.49
N GLN A 21 -8.26 15.51 23.65
CA GLN A 21 -9.15 14.39 23.42
C GLN A 21 -9.14 14.18 21.91
N THR A 22 -8.22 13.34 21.44
CA THR A 22 -8.41 12.67 20.17
C THR A 22 -9.75 11.95 20.33
N SER A 23 -10.80 12.43 19.66
CA SER A 23 -12.10 11.79 19.69
C SER A 23 -11.91 10.39 19.11
N THR A 24 -11.73 9.39 19.97
CA THR A 24 -11.64 8.00 19.56
C THR A 24 -13.02 7.60 19.08
N ALA A 25 -13.19 7.59 17.76
CA ALA A 25 -14.42 7.14 17.12
C ALA A 25 -14.80 5.79 17.74
N THR A 26 -16.02 5.68 18.30
CA THR A 26 -16.47 4.45 18.96
C THR A 26 -17.48 3.77 18.05
N LEU A 27 -17.27 2.49 17.73
CA LEU A 27 -18.17 1.71 16.90
C LEU A 27 -19.40 1.25 17.69
N ASN A 28 -20.58 1.58 17.18
CA ASN A 28 -21.83 1.00 17.63
C ASN A 28 -22.15 -0.30 16.85
N THR A 29 -23.22 -0.98 17.25
CA THR A 29 -23.62 -2.28 16.66
C THR A 29 -23.94 -2.16 15.17
N THR A 30 -24.64 -1.10 14.77
CA THR A 30 -24.98 -0.85 13.37
C THR A 30 -23.72 -0.65 12.52
N ALA A 31 -22.77 0.16 13.02
CA ALA A 31 -21.51 0.43 12.33
C ALA A 31 -20.68 -0.86 12.13
N ARG A 32 -20.55 -1.71 13.16
CA ARG A 32 -19.87 -3.01 13.04
C ARG A 32 -20.52 -3.91 11.99
N ALA A 33 -21.85 -4.02 12.02
CA ALA A 33 -22.57 -4.85 11.06
C ALA A 33 -22.40 -4.34 9.62
N GLN A 34 -22.46 -3.02 9.44
CA GLN A 34 -22.26 -2.38 8.15
C GLN A 34 -20.85 -2.64 7.60
N VAL A 35 -19.81 -2.46 8.42
CA VAL A 35 -18.42 -2.75 8.02
C VAL A 35 -18.26 -4.22 7.61
N VAL A 36 -18.77 -5.17 8.39
CA VAL A 36 -18.68 -6.61 8.04
C VAL A 36 -19.37 -6.89 6.70
N ASN A 37 -20.57 -6.35 6.49
CA ASN A 37 -21.30 -6.56 5.25
C ASN A 37 -20.56 -5.97 4.04
N THR A 38 -20.08 -4.73 4.15
CA THR A 38 -19.30 -4.07 3.08
C THR A 38 -17.99 -4.81 2.79
N VAL A 39 -17.28 -5.31 3.81
CA VAL A 39 -16.08 -6.14 3.61
C VAL A 39 -16.42 -7.40 2.82
N CYS A 40 -17.53 -8.10 3.17
CA CYS A 40 -17.96 -9.28 2.43
C CYS A 40 -18.27 -8.95 0.96
N GLU A 41 -19.00 -7.86 0.70
CA GLU A 41 -19.34 -7.41 -0.65
C GLU A 41 -18.07 -7.14 -1.46
N LEU A 42 -17.14 -6.34 -0.91
CA LEU A 42 -15.87 -6.01 -1.55
C LEU A 42 -15.02 -7.24 -1.84
N LEU A 43 -14.96 -8.20 -0.90
CA LEU A 43 -14.27 -9.47 -1.11
C LEU A 43 -14.86 -10.24 -2.28
N THR A 44 -16.18 -10.46 -2.28
CA THR A 44 -16.84 -11.26 -3.31
C THR A 44 -16.77 -10.62 -4.70
N ALA A 45 -16.71 -9.30 -4.78
CA ALA A 45 -16.64 -8.58 -6.05
C ALA A 45 -15.22 -8.46 -6.62
N ASN A 46 -14.18 -8.37 -5.77
CA ASN A 46 -12.85 -7.94 -6.22
C ASN A 46 -11.72 -8.91 -5.90
N TYR A 47 -11.91 -9.87 -4.99
CA TYR A 47 -10.82 -10.70 -4.54
C TYR A 47 -10.49 -11.81 -5.56
N VAL A 48 -9.20 -11.96 -5.87
CA VAL A 48 -8.71 -12.86 -6.93
C VAL A 48 -9.05 -14.33 -6.70
N PHE A 49 -9.22 -14.74 -5.44
CA PHE A 49 -9.60 -16.11 -5.06
C PHE A 49 -11.08 -16.17 -4.68
N ALA A 50 -11.96 -16.31 -5.68
CA ALA A 50 -13.42 -16.28 -5.49
C ALA A 50 -13.94 -17.29 -4.44
N ASP A 51 -13.47 -18.54 -4.48
CA ASP A 51 -13.88 -19.56 -3.50
C ASP A 51 -13.47 -19.21 -2.07
N ALA A 52 -12.29 -18.61 -1.90
CA ALA A 52 -11.84 -18.14 -0.60
C ALA A 52 -12.66 -16.93 -0.15
N ALA A 53 -12.99 -15.99 -1.05
CA ALA A 53 -13.82 -14.83 -0.76
C ALA A 53 -15.19 -15.24 -0.19
N LEU A 54 -15.82 -16.27 -0.77
CA LEU A 54 -17.11 -16.81 -0.30
C LEU A 54 -16.99 -17.40 1.10
N LYS A 55 -16.02 -18.30 1.33
CA LYS A 55 -15.81 -18.95 2.64
C LYS A 55 -15.46 -17.93 3.74
N ILE A 56 -14.63 -16.95 3.42
CA ILE A 56 -14.28 -15.86 4.34
C ILE A 56 -15.54 -15.05 4.69
N SER A 57 -16.32 -14.66 3.68
CA SER A 57 -17.55 -13.87 3.89
C SER A 57 -18.58 -14.61 4.75
N GLU A 58 -18.76 -15.92 4.53
CA GLU A 58 -19.62 -16.77 5.35
C GLU A 58 -19.15 -16.82 6.81
N ASN A 59 -17.84 -17.00 7.02
CA ASN A 59 -17.24 -17.00 8.35
C ASN A 59 -17.44 -15.66 9.07
N LEU A 60 -17.19 -14.52 8.40
CA LEU A 60 -17.37 -13.20 8.97
C LEU A 60 -18.83 -12.93 9.36
N LYS A 61 -19.78 -13.28 8.48
CA LYS A 61 -21.23 -13.15 8.77
C LYS A 61 -21.65 -14.05 9.93
N SER A 62 -21.11 -15.27 10.00
CA SER A 62 -21.35 -16.20 11.11
C SER A 62 -20.83 -15.65 12.44
N ASN A 63 -19.61 -15.12 12.45
CA ASN A 63 -18.99 -14.50 13.63
C ASN A 63 -19.78 -13.27 14.11
N LEU A 64 -20.27 -12.44 13.19
CA LEU A 64 -21.14 -11.32 13.50
C LEU A 64 -22.45 -11.80 14.15
N LYS A 65 -23.13 -12.79 13.57
CA LYS A 65 -24.38 -13.36 14.12
C LYS A 65 -24.20 -13.97 15.50
N LYS A 66 -23.05 -14.61 15.75
CA LYS A 66 -22.69 -15.17 17.06
C LYS A 66 -22.29 -14.10 18.09
N GLY A 67 -22.27 -12.83 17.70
CA GLY A 67 -21.91 -11.71 18.58
C GLY A 67 -20.43 -11.61 18.91
N LYS A 68 -19.54 -12.26 18.14
CA LYS A 68 -18.09 -12.26 18.37
C LYS A 68 -17.52 -10.84 18.51
N TYR A 69 -18.10 -9.89 17.78
CA TYR A 69 -17.63 -8.50 17.72
C TYR A 69 -18.37 -7.54 18.67
N ASN A 70 -19.36 -8.00 19.45
CA ASN A 70 -20.26 -7.11 20.19
C ASN A 70 -19.56 -6.19 21.19
N LYS A 71 -18.45 -6.66 21.77
CA LYS A 71 -17.66 -5.93 22.76
C LYS A 71 -16.51 -5.11 22.15
N VAL A 72 -16.27 -5.24 20.85
CA VAL A 72 -15.17 -4.54 20.17
C VAL A 72 -15.68 -3.19 19.68
N THR A 73 -15.44 -2.14 20.47
CA THR A 73 -15.92 -0.79 20.17
C THR A 73 -14.82 0.12 19.63
N ASP A 74 -13.55 -0.24 19.83
CA ASP A 74 -12.41 0.46 19.26
C ASP A 74 -12.22 0.07 17.76
N PRO A 75 -12.17 1.04 16.82
CA PRO A 75 -12.06 0.74 15.40
C PRO A 75 -10.77 0.04 14.99
N VAL A 76 -9.65 0.33 15.67
CA VAL A 76 -8.35 -0.29 15.38
C VAL A 76 -8.40 -1.76 15.78
N GLN A 77 -8.83 -2.05 17.02
CA GLN A 77 -9.03 -3.42 17.48
C GLN A 77 -10.05 -4.17 16.61
N PHE A 78 -11.12 -3.51 16.17
CA PHE A 78 -12.09 -4.14 15.29
C PHE A 78 -11.48 -4.52 13.94
N ALA A 79 -10.65 -3.66 13.36
CA ALA A 79 -9.92 -3.93 12.13
C ALA A 79 -8.93 -5.10 12.29
N ASP A 80 -8.21 -5.17 13.41
CA ASP A 80 -7.28 -6.26 13.72
C ASP A 80 -8.00 -7.60 13.91
N HIS A 81 -9.12 -7.59 14.62
CA HIS A 81 -9.97 -8.78 14.81
C HIS A 81 -10.52 -9.29 13.47
N LEU A 82 -11.02 -8.39 12.62
CA LEU A 82 -11.48 -8.76 11.29
C LEU A 82 -10.33 -9.26 10.42
N THR A 83 -9.15 -8.63 10.46
CA THR A 83 -7.95 -9.11 9.74
C THR A 83 -7.58 -10.53 10.15
N THR A 84 -7.63 -10.85 11.45
CA THR A 84 -7.39 -12.21 11.93
C THR A 84 -8.39 -13.20 11.32
N ASP A 85 -9.67 -12.82 11.23
CA ASP A 85 -10.72 -13.67 10.68
C ASP A 85 -10.67 -13.76 9.14
N LEU A 86 -10.21 -12.72 8.45
CA LEU A 86 -9.92 -12.71 7.02
C LEU A 86 -8.84 -13.74 6.68
N LEU A 87 -7.77 -13.77 7.48
CA LEU A 87 -6.61 -14.66 7.29
C LEU A 87 -6.87 -16.12 7.70
N ALA A 88 -7.93 -16.40 8.45
CA ALA A 88 -8.19 -17.72 9.02
C ALA A 88 -8.41 -18.83 7.96
N ILE A 89 -8.86 -18.47 6.75
CA ILE A 89 -9.21 -19.44 5.70
C ILE A 89 -8.04 -19.70 4.75
N ASN A 90 -7.42 -18.66 4.19
CA ASN A 90 -6.40 -18.82 3.14
C ASN A 90 -5.02 -18.26 3.51
N LYS A 91 -4.89 -17.56 4.65
CA LYS A 91 -3.64 -16.98 5.15
C LYS A 91 -2.94 -16.06 4.13
N ASP A 92 -3.69 -15.39 3.26
CA ASP A 92 -3.12 -14.46 2.29
C ASP A 92 -2.60 -13.18 2.97
N GLY A 93 -1.27 -13.03 3.02
CA GLY A 93 -0.63 -11.87 3.64
C GLY A 93 -0.92 -10.52 2.96
N HIS A 94 -1.58 -10.51 1.80
CA HIS A 94 -2.00 -9.28 1.11
C HIS A 94 -3.39 -8.80 1.55
N LEU A 95 -4.16 -9.62 2.27
CA LEU A 95 -5.52 -9.29 2.69
C LEU A 95 -5.54 -8.79 4.14
N ARG A 96 -5.88 -7.51 4.34
CA ARG A 96 -6.05 -6.90 5.66
C ARG A 96 -7.11 -5.80 5.67
N LEU A 97 -7.66 -5.53 6.84
CA LEU A 97 -8.49 -4.36 7.10
C LEU A 97 -7.72 -3.41 8.03
N GLU A 98 -7.67 -2.13 7.69
CA GLU A 98 -7.00 -1.09 8.47
C GLU A 98 -7.95 0.08 8.73
N TYR A 99 -8.03 0.54 9.98
CA TYR A 99 -8.72 1.79 10.30
C TYR A 99 -7.76 2.97 10.10
N ASN A 100 -7.99 3.76 9.05
CA ASN A 100 -7.14 4.90 8.72
C ASN A 100 -7.98 6.16 8.44
N PRO A 101 -8.30 6.97 9.46
CA PRO A 101 -9.14 8.16 9.31
C PRO A 101 -8.48 9.26 8.45
N ASN A 102 -7.15 9.21 8.30
CA ASN A 102 -6.39 10.19 7.50
C ASN A 102 -6.21 9.78 6.04
N PHE A 103 -6.71 8.60 5.64
CA PHE A 103 -6.55 8.10 4.27
C PHE A 103 -7.22 9.03 3.26
N PHE A 104 -8.46 9.47 3.53
CA PHE A 104 -9.22 10.34 2.64
C PHE A 104 -8.71 11.78 2.59
N ALA A 105 -8.13 12.29 3.68
CA ALA A 105 -7.50 13.61 3.70
C ALA A 105 -6.32 13.71 2.72
N ARG A 106 -5.60 12.60 2.49
CA ARG A 106 -4.52 12.52 1.49
C ARG A 106 -5.03 12.36 0.06
N GLN A 107 -6.25 11.85 -0.11
CA GLN A 107 -6.85 11.56 -1.41
C GLN A 107 -7.59 12.80 -1.99
N GLN A 108 -8.03 13.73 -1.14
CA GLN A 108 -8.66 14.99 -1.56
C GLN A 108 -7.66 16.06 -2.04
N ASP A 109 -6.34 15.86 -1.87
CA ASP A 109 -5.30 16.69 -2.48
C ASP A 109 -5.11 16.38 -3.98
N THR A 110 -6.19 16.51 -4.76
CA THR A 110 -6.19 16.34 -6.23
C THR A 110 -5.60 17.55 -6.97
N VAL A 111 -5.41 18.67 -6.27
CA VAL A 111 -4.72 19.87 -6.77
C VAL A 111 -3.22 19.56 -6.88
N GLY A 112 -2.82 18.96 -8.00
CA GLY A 112 -1.41 18.65 -8.30
C GLY A 112 -1.18 17.32 -9.03
N GLU A 113 -2.21 16.59 -9.42
CA GLU A 113 -2.06 15.33 -10.17
C GLU A 113 -1.25 15.52 -11.46
N ASP A 114 -1.57 16.51 -12.28
CA ASP A 114 -0.83 16.82 -13.51
C ASP A 114 0.66 17.11 -13.24
N GLN A 115 0.93 17.91 -12.20
CA GLN A 115 2.30 18.27 -11.85
C GLN A 115 3.08 17.04 -11.31
N ARG A 116 2.41 16.17 -10.55
CA ARG A 116 2.99 14.90 -10.07
C ARG A 116 3.28 13.95 -11.22
N GLU A 117 2.40 13.89 -12.21
CA GLU A 117 2.59 13.06 -13.40
C GLU A 117 3.78 13.56 -14.22
N ILE A 118 3.86 14.86 -14.52
CA ILE A 118 5.00 15.45 -15.23
C ILE A 118 6.30 15.15 -14.49
N GLN A 119 6.34 15.35 -13.17
CA GLN A 119 7.52 15.04 -12.37
C GLN A 119 7.88 13.55 -12.41
N GLN A 120 6.89 12.65 -12.41
CA GLN A 120 7.13 11.22 -12.53
C GLN A 120 7.74 10.88 -13.90
N GLN A 121 7.19 11.42 -14.98
CA GLN A 121 7.73 11.22 -16.33
C GLN A 121 9.18 11.71 -16.46
N GLN A 122 9.53 12.85 -15.85
CA GLN A 122 10.89 13.36 -15.82
C GLN A 122 11.84 12.46 -15.01
N ARG A 123 11.39 11.95 -13.85
CA ARG A 123 12.16 10.97 -13.06
C ARG A 123 12.40 9.68 -13.83
N ASP A 124 11.39 9.20 -14.54
CA ASP A 124 11.47 7.98 -15.33
C ASP A 124 12.46 8.14 -16.48
N LEU A 125 12.39 9.25 -17.20
CA LEU A 125 13.34 9.59 -18.26
C LEU A 125 14.78 9.66 -17.72
N ALA A 126 15.00 10.38 -16.62
CA ALA A 126 16.33 10.53 -16.02
C ALA A 126 16.93 9.20 -15.51
N ARG A 127 16.10 8.18 -15.29
CA ARG A 127 16.50 6.84 -14.84
C ARG A 127 16.47 5.80 -15.96
N ASN A 128 16.38 6.24 -17.23
CA ASN A 128 16.22 5.37 -18.40
C ASN A 128 15.10 4.33 -18.21
N TYR A 129 14.00 4.73 -17.56
CA TYR A 129 12.83 3.87 -17.32
C TYR A 129 13.15 2.57 -16.55
N GLY A 130 14.21 2.61 -15.73
CA GLY A 130 14.68 1.46 -14.96
C GLY A 130 15.85 0.71 -15.60
N PHE A 131 16.17 0.96 -16.88
CA PHE A 131 17.30 0.35 -17.59
C PHE A 131 18.61 1.05 -17.21
N LYS A 132 19.13 0.72 -16.03
CA LYS A 132 20.22 1.46 -15.39
C LYS A 132 21.58 1.18 -16.01
N LYS A 133 21.85 -0.06 -16.42
CA LYS A 133 23.14 -0.45 -17.01
C LYS A 133 22.96 -1.59 -18.00
N THR A 134 23.61 -1.47 -19.16
CA THR A 134 23.70 -2.50 -20.19
C THR A 134 25.17 -2.61 -20.62
N GLU A 135 25.77 -3.79 -20.51
CA GLU A 135 27.20 -4.01 -20.75
C GLU A 135 27.46 -5.42 -21.30
N ILE A 136 28.53 -5.60 -22.09
CA ILE A 136 29.07 -6.92 -22.43
C ILE A 136 30.36 -7.11 -21.63
N LEU A 137 30.32 -8.04 -20.66
CA LEU A 137 31.45 -8.42 -19.82
C LEU A 137 32.40 -9.39 -20.55
N ASN A 138 33.59 -9.57 -19.98
CA ASN A 138 34.57 -10.57 -20.42
C ASN A 138 33.92 -11.95 -20.61
N GLY A 139 34.26 -12.62 -21.72
CA GLY A 139 33.67 -13.91 -22.08
C GLY A 139 32.35 -13.82 -22.87
N ASN A 140 31.97 -12.63 -23.35
CA ASN A 140 30.73 -12.37 -24.09
C ASN A 140 29.46 -12.62 -23.23
N ILE A 141 29.51 -12.15 -21.98
CA ILE A 141 28.40 -12.23 -21.03
C ILE A 141 27.68 -10.88 -21.04
N GLY A 142 26.42 -10.86 -21.48
CA GLY A 142 25.57 -9.68 -21.34
C GLY A 142 25.23 -9.41 -19.89
N TYR A 143 25.22 -8.15 -19.49
CA TYR A 143 24.81 -7.71 -18.17
C TYR A 143 23.78 -6.61 -18.31
N LEU A 144 22.61 -6.82 -17.71
CA LEU A 144 21.49 -5.88 -17.67
C LEU A 144 21.09 -5.62 -16.20
N GLU A 145 21.26 -4.39 -15.72
CA GLU A 145 20.79 -3.98 -14.39
C GLU A 145 19.47 -3.20 -14.53
N LEU A 146 18.43 -3.71 -13.88
CA LEU A 146 17.12 -3.05 -13.83
C LEU A 146 16.85 -2.53 -12.42
N SER A 147 16.55 -1.24 -12.28
CA SER A 147 16.18 -0.62 -11.00
C SER A 147 14.67 -0.57 -10.74
N GLY A 148 13.86 -0.92 -11.74
CA GLY A 148 12.41 -0.99 -11.65
C GLY A 148 11.77 -1.28 -13.01
N PHE A 149 10.49 -1.63 -13.00
CA PHE A 149 9.67 -1.74 -14.22
C PHE A 149 8.83 -0.47 -14.34
N HIS A 150 9.34 0.56 -15.00
CA HIS A 150 8.62 1.83 -15.09
C HIS A 150 7.42 1.73 -16.05
N ALA A 151 6.50 2.69 -15.97
CA ALA A 151 5.29 2.71 -16.78
C ALA A 151 5.58 2.53 -18.28
N LEU A 152 4.75 1.73 -18.95
CA LEU A 152 4.90 1.48 -20.37
C LEU A 152 4.49 2.74 -21.17
N SER A 153 5.42 3.21 -21.98
CA SER A 153 5.26 4.34 -22.91
C SER A 153 6.08 4.04 -24.16
N LYS A 154 5.91 4.86 -25.20
CA LYS A 154 6.76 4.75 -26.40
C LYS A 154 8.26 4.82 -26.05
N ARG A 155 8.65 5.76 -25.18
CA ARG A 155 10.06 5.97 -24.81
C ARG A 155 10.61 4.84 -23.93
N SER A 156 9.82 4.33 -22.98
CA SER A 156 10.26 3.21 -22.15
C SER A 156 10.38 1.91 -22.94
N LYS A 157 9.49 1.69 -23.92
CA LYS A 157 9.62 0.60 -24.90
C LYS A 157 10.90 0.72 -25.75
N GLU A 158 11.23 1.92 -26.20
CA GLU A 158 12.47 2.17 -26.96
C GLU A 158 13.72 1.89 -26.11
N ALA A 159 13.74 2.31 -24.84
CA ALA A 159 14.83 2.02 -23.91
C ALA A 159 15.00 0.50 -23.67
N ALA A 160 13.89 -0.21 -23.49
CA ALA A 160 13.88 -1.67 -23.35
C ALA A 160 14.47 -2.35 -24.60
N LEU A 161 13.98 -1.97 -25.78
CA LEU A 161 14.42 -2.52 -27.04
C LEU A 161 15.91 -2.24 -27.30
N ALA A 162 16.38 -1.03 -27.01
CA ALA A 162 17.79 -0.67 -27.19
C ALA A 162 18.70 -1.53 -26.29
N SER A 163 18.32 -1.70 -25.03
CA SER A 163 19.09 -2.48 -24.05
C SER A 163 19.18 -3.96 -24.45
N LEU A 164 18.06 -4.56 -24.84
CA LEU A 164 18.02 -5.97 -25.23
C LEU A 164 18.69 -6.21 -26.59
N LYS A 165 18.51 -5.32 -27.57
CA LYS A 165 19.21 -5.39 -28.86
C LYS A 165 20.72 -5.30 -28.70
N PHE A 166 21.21 -4.46 -27.78
CA PHE A 166 22.64 -4.35 -27.50
C PHE A 166 23.23 -5.67 -27.01
N LEU A 167 22.44 -6.51 -26.35
CA LEU A 167 22.86 -7.82 -25.81
C LEU A 167 22.54 -9.00 -26.72
N ALA A 168 21.95 -8.78 -27.90
CA ALA A 168 21.37 -9.84 -28.75
C ALA A 168 22.35 -10.94 -29.19
N ASN A 169 23.65 -10.63 -29.26
CA ASN A 169 24.69 -11.57 -29.70
C ASN A 169 25.57 -12.10 -28.54
N THR A 170 25.17 -11.85 -27.30
CA THR A 170 25.88 -12.36 -26.12
C THR A 170 25.63 -13.87 -25.96
N LYS A 171 26.61 -14.60 -25.41
CA LYS A 171 26.50 -16.05 -25.19
C LYS A 171 25.54 -16.39 -24.05
N THR A 172 25.45 -15.50 -23.07
CA THR A 172 24.60 -15.62 -21.89
C THR A 172 24.32 -14.22 -21.34
N ILE A 173 23.24 -14.07 -20.57
CA ILE A 173 22.83 -12.78 -20.01
C ILE A 173 22.63 -12.94 -18.49
N ILE A 174 23.19 -12.00 -17.74
CA ILE A 174 22.89 -11.77 -16.33
C ILE A 174 21.87 -10.62 -16.26
N ILE A 175 20.72 -10.88 -15.66
CA ILE A 175 19.72 -9.86 -15.33
C ILE A 175 19.82 -9.56 -13.84
N ASP A 176 20.34 -8.39 -13.49
CA ASP A 176 20.49 -7.94 -12.11
C ASP A 176 19.24 -7.17 -11.66
N LEU A 177 18.50 -7.78 -10.73
CA LEU A 177 17.30 -7.24 -10.10
C LEU A 177 17.50 -6.89 -8.62
N ARG A 178 18.74 -6.91 -8.10
CA ARG A 178 19.01 -6.76 -6.65
C ARG A 178 18.50 -5.45 -6.06
N ILE A 179 18.36 -4.41 -6.88
CA ILE A 179 17.82 -3.10 -6.49
C ILE A 179 16.45 -2.82 -7.14
N ASN A 180 15.83 -3.82 -7.76
CA ASN A 180 14.55 -3.67 -8.45
C ASN A 180 13.40 -3.85 -7.46
N GLY A 181 12.59 -2.80 -7.28
CA GLY A 181 11.42 -2.82 -6.40
C GLY A 181 10.12 -3.28 -7.06
N GLY A 182 10.16 -3.78 -8.30
CA GLY A 182 8.98 -4.08 -9.10
C GLY A 182 8.53 -2.92 -9.98
N GLY A 183 7.23 -2.86 -10.29
CA GLY A 183 6.62 -1.79 -11.08
C GLY A 183 5.50 -2.28 -12.01
N SER A 184 5.43 -1.70 -13.21
CA SER A 184 4.43 -1.96 -14.25
C SER A 184 4.45 -3.42 -14.75
N PRO A 185 3.36 -4.17 -14.60
CA PRO A 185 3.21 -5.50 -15.20
C PRO A 185 3.31 -5.48 -16.72
N GLU A 186 2.87 -4.40 -17.37
CA GLU A 186 2.93 -4.25 -18.83
C GLU A 186 4.37 -4.22 -19.34
N MET A 187 5.27 -3.55 -18.61
CA MET A 187 6.70 -3.56 -18.93
C MET A 187 7.32 -4.95 -18.71
N VAL A 188 6.92 -5.65 -17.65
CA VAL A 188 7.35 -7.05 -17.42
C VAL A 188 6.94 -7.93 -18.59
N ILE A 189 5.68 -7.85 -19.03
CA ILE A 189 5.16 -8.60 -20.17
C ILE A 189 5.95 -8.27 -21.44
N LEU A 190 6.17 -6.98 -21.73
CA LEU A 190 6.94 -6.56 -22.90
C LEU A 190 8.34 -7.20 -22.91
N ILE A 191 9.09 -7.09 -21.81
CA ILE A 191 10.45 -7.63 -21.73
C ILE A 191 10.45 -9.16 -21.87
N SER A 192 9.42 -9.85 -21.38
CA SER A 192 9.35 -11.31 -21.45
C SER A 192 9.17 -11.87 -22.87
N VAL A 193 8.80 -11.01 -23.84
CA VAL A 193 8.54 -11.40 -25.24
C VAL A 193 9.47 -10.71 -26.24
N LEU A 194 10.41 -9.88 -25.76
CA LEU A 194 11.44 -9.22 -26.57
C LEU A 194 12.69 -10.09 -26.66
#